data_AF-A0A3M5DNB3-F1
#
_entry.id   AF-A0A3M5DNB3-F1
#
_cell.length_a   1.000
_cell.length_b   1.000
_cell.length_c   1.000
_cell.angle_alpha   90.00
_cell.angle_beta   90.00
_cell.angle_gamma   90.00
#
_symmetry.space_group_name_H-M   'P 1'
#
loop_
_entity.id
_entity.type
_entity.pdbx_description
1 polymer ?
#
loop_
_entity_poly.entity_id
_entity_poly.type
_entity_poly.pdbx_seq_one_letter_code
_entity_poly.pdbx_strand_id
1 'polypeptide(L)'
;MAPLLIGLLIAVIGSAMGPLTGFAMNPARDFGPKLMTYLAGWGPIAFTGGREIPYFLVPIFAPILGACLGAGGYRVLIARHLPSAAAPAEAEPEKVRAS
;
A
#
# COMPACT_ATOMS: atom_id res chain seq x y z
N MET A 1 10.05 -15.30 3.86
CA MET A 1 10.75 -13.99 3.73
C MET A 1 9.82 -12.80 3.51
N ALA A 2 8.69 -12.94 2.81
CA ALA A 2 7.83 -11.80 2.48
C ALA A 2 7.44 -10.88 3.67
N PRO A 3 7.02 -11.39 4.85
CA PRO A 3 6.66 -10.52 5.98
C PRO A 3 7.82 -9.66 6.48
N LEU A 4 9.03 -10.23 6.55
CA LEU A 4 10.24 -9.51 6.97
C LEU A 4 10.57 -8.38 5.98
N LEU A 5 10.50 -8.66 4.69
CA LEU A 5 10.79 -7.67 3.64
C LEU A 5 9.77 -6.53 3.62
N ILE A 6 8.49 -6.84 3.83
CA ILE A 6 7.43 -5.83 3.98
C ILE A 6 7.70 -4.97 5.22
N GLY A 7 8.08 -5.59 6.35
CA GLY A 7 8.43 -4.86 7.57
C GLY A 7 9.63 -3.93 7.38
N LEU A 8 10.69 -4.40 6.71
CA LEU A 8 11.86 -3.60 6.40
C LEU A 8 11.51 -2.44 5.44
N LEU A 9 10.68 -2.70 4.43
CA LEU A 9 10.18 -1.65 3.53
C LEU A 9 9.44 -0.55 4.30
N ILE A 10 8.54 -0.93 5.22
CA ILE A 10 7.82 0.02 6.08
C ILE A 10 8.81 0.80 6.96
N ALA A 11 9.84 0.13 7.51
CA ALA A 11 10.85 0.78 8.35
C ALA A 11 11.65 1.83 7.57
N VAL A 12 12.05 1.54 6.32
CA VAL A 12 12.78 2.48 5.46
C VAL A 12 11.89 3.66 5.05
N ILE A 13 10.63 3.41 4.69
CA ILE A 13 9.68 4.50 4.39
C ILE A 13 9.48 5.38 5.63
N GLY A 14 9.32 4.76 6.81
CA GLY A 14 9.15 5.43 8.08
C GLY A 14 10.36 6.27 8.50
N SER A 15 11.58 5.76 8.32
CA SER A 15 12.79 6.50 8.67
C SER A 15 13.04 7.68 7.73
N ALA A 16 12.74 7.53 6.44
CA ALA A 16 12.94 8.58 5.46
C ALA A 16 11.86 9.68 5.52
N MET A 17 10.58 9.29 5.62
CA MET A 17 9.43 10.20 5.46
C MET A 17 8.66 10.45 6.76
N GLY A 18 9.00 9.75 7.85
CA GLY A 18 8.31 9.88 9.14
C GLY A 18 8.23 11.30 9.71
N PRO A 19 9.28 12.13 9.63
CA PRO A 19 9.24 13.50 10.16
C PRO A 19 8.20 14.42 9.50
N LEU A 20 7.72 14.08 8.30
CA LEU A 20 6.76 14.92 7.56
C LEU A 20 5.32 14.71 8.04
N THR A 21 4.88 13.46 8.17
CA THR A 21 3.46 13.12 8.42
C THR A 21 3.27 11.95 9.39
N GLY A 22 4.34 11.42 9.99
CA GLY A 22 4.28 10.23 10.84
C GLY A 22 4.02 8.93 10.08
N PHE A 23 4.30 8.90 8.77
CA PHE A 23 4.16 7.75 7.87
C PHE A 23 2.81 7.02 7.99
N ALA A 24 1.72 7.79 8.14
CA ALA A 24 0.37 7.25 8.25
C ALA A 24 -0.12 6.69 6.90
N MET A 25 0.31 5.47 6.58
CA MET A 25 0.00 4.75 5.34
C MET A 25 -1.22 3.83 5.47
N ASN A 26 -1.91 3.85 6.61
CA ASN A 26 -3.04 2.97 6.88
C ASN A 26 -4.15 3.76 7.62
N PRO A 27 -5.36 3.87 7.03
CA PRO A 27 -6.47 4.60 7.64
C PRO A 27 -6.85 4.09 9.03
N ALA A 28 -6.91 2.76 9.23
CA ALA A 28 -7.29 2.17 10.52
C ALA A 28 -6.21 2.41 11.60
N ARG A 29 -4.93 2.39 11.21
CA ARG A 29 -3.78 2.63 12.10
C ARG A 29 -3.75 4.06 12.65
N ASP A 30 -4.40 5.00 11.98
CA ASP A 30 -4.46 6.40 12.38
C ASP A 30 -5.82 6.77 13.01
N PHE A 31 -6.93 6.42 12.34
CA PHE A 31 -8.27 6.81 12.79
C PHE A 31 -8.68 6.13 14.11
N GLY A 32 -8.38 4.83 14.28
CA GLY A 32 -8.73 4.10 15.51
C GLY A 32 -8.15 4.74 16.78
N PRO A 33 -6.82 4.97 16.83
CA PRO A 33 -6.20 5.71 17.93
C PRO A 33 -6.74 7.13 18.11
N LYS A 34 -7.05 7.88 17.04
CA LYS A 34 -7.65 9.22 17.15
C LYS A 34 -9.05 9.22 17.75
N LEU A 35 -9.87 8.23 17.40
CA LEU A 35 -11.18 8.07 18.00
C LEU A 35 -11.05 7.74 19.50
N MET A 36 -10.11 6.87 19.86
CA MET A 36 -9.81 6.57 21.26
C MET A 36 -9.34 7.82 22.03
N THR A 37 -8.44 8.62 21.48
CA THR A 37 -7.98 9.85 22.16
C THR A 37 -9.09 10.89 22.27
N TYR A 38 -9.95 11.00 21.25
CA TYR A 38 -11.15 11.84 21.32
C TYR A 38 -12.04 11.44 22.52
N LEU A 39 -12.33 10.14 22.64
CA LEU A 39 -13.14 9.59 23.74
C LEU A 39 -12.43 9.70 25.10
N ALA A 40 -11.10 9.66 25.12
CA ALA A 40 -10.28 9.86 26.31
C ALA A 40 -10.19 11.33 26.79
N GLY A 41 -11.03 12.21 26.25
CA GLY A 41 -11.18 13.59 26.72
C GLY A 41 -10.32 14.62 25.99
N TRP A 42 -9.59 14.25 24.94
CA TRP A 42 -8.86 15.23 24.12
C TRP A 42 -9.82 16.11 23.30
N GLY A 43 -11.04 15.62 23.04
CA GLY A 43 -12.04 16.37 22.29
C GLY A 43 -11.62 16.64 20.83
N PRO A 44 -12.15 17.67 20.18
CA PRO A 44 -12.00 17.88 18.72
C PRO A 44 -10.56 17.96 18.22
N ILE A 45 -9.60 18.34 19.07
CA ILE A 45 -8.19 18.45 18.70
C ILE A 45 -7.59 17.10 18.27
N ALA A 46 -8.15 15.97 18.74
CA ALA A 46 -7.75 14.63 18.34
C ALA A 46 -7.91 14.40 16.82
N PHE A 47 -8.92 15.04 16.21
CA PHE A 47 -9.18 14.94 14.77
C PHE A 47 -8.59 16.09 13.96
N THR A 48 -8.57 17.31 14.52
CA THR A 48 -8.06 18.48 13.80
C THR A 48 -6.55 18.62 13.85
N GLY A 49 -5.90 18.12 14.91
CA GLY A 49 -4.46 18.34 15.14
C GLY A 49 -4.10 19.81 15.32
N GLY A 50 -5.06 20.66 15.73
CA GLY A 50 -4.87 22.11 15.87
C GLY A 50 -4.77 22.86 14.53
N ARG A 51 -5.25 22.26 13.44
CA ARG A 51 -5.32 22.88 12.10
C ARG A 51 -6.75 23.32 11.79
N GLU A 52 -6.89 24.31 10.91
CA GLU A 52 -8.21 24.75 10.41
C GLU A 52 -8.91 23.64 9.62
N ILE A 53 -8.16 22.95 8.76
CA ILE A 53 -8.64 21.79 8.03
C ILE A 53 -8.43 20.55 8.91
N PRO A 54 -9.46 19.73 9.17
CA PRO A 54 -9.33 18.55 10.01
C PRO A 54 -8.29 17.55 9.46
N TYR A 55 -7.16 17.41 10.17
CA TYR A 55 -6.04 16.62 9.66
C TYR A 55 -6.34 15.13 9.53
N PHE A 56 -7.31 14.58 10.26
CA PHE A 56 -7.71 13.16 10.14
C PHE A 56 -8.14 12.75 8.71
N LEU A 57 -8.55 13.70 7.87
CA LEU A 57 -8.90 13.45 6.47
C LEU A 57 -7.69 12.95 5.67
N VAL A 58 -6.49 13.50 5.93
CA VAL A 58 -5.28 13.18 5.16
C VAL A 58 -4.88 11.71 5.36
N PRO A 59 -4.70 11.18 6.59
CA PRO A 59 -4.41 9.76 6.82
C PRO A 59 -5.52 8.78 6.42
N ILE A 60 -6.74 9.25 6.14
CA ILE A 60 -7.81 8.40 5.62
C ILE A 60 -7.73 8.33 4.09
N PHE A 61 -7.84 9.47 3.41
CA PHE A 61 -8.02 9.48 1.97
C PHE A 61 -6.70 9.33 1.20
N ALA A 62 -5.61 9.94 1.66
CA ALA A 62 -4.35 9.89 0.95
C ALA A 62 -3.80 8.45 0.85
N PRO A 63 -3.85 7.60 1.91
CA PRO A 63 -3.41 6.22 1.79
C PRO A 63 -4.27 5.37 0.86
N ILE A 64 -5.59 5.58 0.84
CA ILE A 64 -6.49 4.84 -0.07
C ILE A 64 -6.13 5.15 -1.52
N LEU A 65 -6.04 6.44 -1.85
CA LEU A 65 -5.66 6.88 -3.20
C LEU A 65 -4.26 6.40 -3.58
N GLY A 66 -3.29 6.54 -2.66
CA GLY A 66 -1.92 6.07 -2.87
C GLY A 66 -1.83 4.57 -3.08
N ALA A 67 -2.58 3.76 -2.32
CA ALA A 67 -2.63 2.31 -2.49
C ALA A 67 -3.24 1.90 -3.83
N CYS A 68 -4.33 2.54 -4.26
CA CYS A 68 -4.93 2.30 -5.57
C CYS A 68 -3.97 2.65 -6.71
N LEU A 69 -3.32 3.81 -6.64
CA LEU A 69 -2.32 4.24 -7.63
C LEU A 69 -1.10 3.32 -7.65
N GLY A 70 -0.59 2.93 -6.49
CA GLY A 70 0.55 2.01 -6.38
C GLY A 70 0.23 0.62 -6.94
N ALA A 71 -0.95 0.08 -6.62
CA ALA A 71 -1.40 -1.20 -7.16
C ALA A 71 -1.63 -1.13 -8.68
N GLY A 72 -2.30 -0.08 -9.16
CA GLY A 72 -2.50 0.16 -10.59
C GLY A 72 -1.17 0.30 -11.33
N GLY A 73 -0.24 1.08 -10.79
CA GLY A 73 1.10 1.27 -11.32
C GLY A 73 1.89 -0.03 -11.38
N TYR A 74 1.88 -0.84 -10.32
CA TYR A 74 2.52 -2.16 -10.34
C TYR A 74 1.94 -3.04 -11.45
N ARG A 75 0.61 -3.10 -11.59
CA ARG A 75 -0.03 -3.93 -12.63
C ARG A 75 0.36 -3.48 -14.03
N VAL A 76 0.36 -2.18 -14.30
CA VAL A 76 0.60 -1.63 -15.64
C VAL A 76 2.09 -1.65 -16.00
N LEU A 77 2.96 -1.23 -15.08
CA LEU A 77 4.37 -0.99 -15.36
C LEU A 77 5.24 -2.22 -15.14
N ILE A 78 4.90 -3.06 -14.15
CA ILE A 78 5.71 -4.23 -13.79
C ILE A 78 5.02 -5.52 -14.22
N ALA A 79 3.83 -5.80 -13.70
CA ALA A 79 3.22 -7.12 -13.83
C ALA A 79 2.91 -7.51 -15.28
N ARG A 80 2.51 -6.55 -16.13
CA ARG A 80 2.28 -6.78 -17.58
C ARG A 80 3.53 -7.21 -18.35
N HIS A 81 4.72 -6.89 -17.83
CA HIS A 81 6.00 -7.19 -18.49
C HIS A 81 6.71 -8.39 -17.87
N LEU A 82 6.11 -9.05 -16.88
CA LEU A 82 6.64 -10.30 -16.36
C LEU A 82 6.38 -11.43 -17.38
N PRO A 83 7.34 -12.35 -17.60
CA PRO A 83 7.10 -13.54 -18.39
C PRO A 83 5.88 -14.30 -17.87
N SER A 84 4.98 -14.67 -18.77
CA SER A 84 3.82 -15.49 -18.39
C SER A 84 4.31 -16.79 -17.77
N ALA A 85 3.77 -17.17 -16.60
CA ALA A 85 4.05 -18.46 -15.98
C ALA A 85 3.54 -19.67 -16.81
N ALA A 86 2.94 -19.42 -17.97
CA ALA A 86 2.61 -20.42 -18.98
C ALA A 86 3.50 -20.22 -20.21
N ALA A 87 4.69 -20.81 -20.17
CA ALA A 87 5.09 -21.65 -21.29
C ALA A 87 4.76 -23.09 -20.86
N PRO A 88 3.65 -23.70 -21.31
CA PRO A 88 3.70 -25.14 -21.47
C PRO A 88 4.89 -25.38 -22.41
N ALA A 89 5.79 -26.28 -22.02
CA ALA A 89 6.84 -26.76 -22.88
C ALA A 89 6.27 -26.93 -24.29
N GLU A 90 6.92 -26.31 -25.27
CA GLU A 90 6.62 -26.53 -26.68
C GLU A 90 6.60 -28.05 -26.90
N ALA A 91 5.40 -28.62 -26.98
CA ALA A 91 5.23 -29.98 -27.44
C ALA A 91 5.64 -29.95 -28.91
N GLU A 92 6.83 -30.50 -29.21
CA GLU A 92 7.30 -30.73 -30.57
C GLU A 92 6.16 -31.32 -31.42
N PRO A 93 5.98 -30.85 -32.66
CA PRO A 93 4.97 -31.44 -33.53
C PRO A 93 5.39 -32.87 -33.85
N GLU A 94 4.64 -33.84 -33.33
CA GLU A 94 4.74 -35.24 -33.71
C GLU A 94 4.63 -35.33 -35.24
N LYS A 95 5.72 -35.73 -35.88
CA LYS A 95 5.79 -35.98 -37.32
C LYS A 95 4.72 -37.01 -37.68
N VAL A 96 3.64 -36.54 -38.30
CA VAL A 96 2.78 -37.36 -39.14
C VAL A 96 3.63 -37.85 -40.32
N ARG A 97 4.33 -38.96 -40.12
CA ARG A 97 4.93 -39.73 -41.21
C ARG A 97 3.86 -40.71 -41.68
N ALA A 98 3.03 -40.21 -42.59
CA ALA A 98 2.37 -41.07 -43.56
C ALA A 98 3.46 -41.77 -44.39
N SER A 99 3.59 -43.08 -44.27
CA SER A 99 4.17 -44.01 -45.25
C SER A 99 3.76 -45.42 -44.87
#